data_AF-A0A8J7A5Y4-F1
#
_entry.id   AF-A0A8J7A5Y4-F1
#
_cell.length_a   1.000
_cell.length_b   1.000
_cell.length_c   1.000
_cell.angle_alpha   90.00
_cell.angle_beta   90.00
_cell.angle_gamma   90.00
#
_symmetry.space_group_name_H-M   'P 1'
#
loop_
_entity.id
_entity.type
_entity.pdbx_description
1 polymer ?
#
loop_
_entity_poly.entity_id
_entity_poly.type
_entity_poly.pdbx_seq_one_letter_code
_entity_poly.pdbx_strand_id
1 'polypeptide(L)' 'RESFLRMVNSPSDYGDCAIACFGPYTAANAQKLGVNVSIVSEDYSSFEGFAEAIATFLAV' A
#
# COMPACT_ATOMS: atom_id res chain seq x y z
N ARG A 1 -5.32 3.98 -15.08
CA ARG A 1 -6.14 2.75 -14.92
C ARG A 1 -5.72 2.11 -13.62
N GLU A 2 -6.66 2.08 -12.69
CA GLU A 2 -6.46 1.82 -11.27
C GLU A 2 -6.80 0.35 -11.05
N SER A 3 -5.96 -0.55 -11.57
CA SER A 3 -6.28 -1.98 -11.70
C SER A 3 -6.75 -2.64 -10.39
N PHE A 4 -6.15 -2.27 -9.26
CA PHE A 4 -6.56 -2.75 -7.93
C PHE A 4 -8.03 -2.44 -7.63
N LEU A 5 -8.47 -1.20 -7.86
CA LEU A 5 -9.85 -0.79 -7.60
C LEU A 5 -10.88 -1.43 -8.54
N ARG A 6 -10.44 -2.04 -9.64
CA ARG A 6 -11.33 -2.82 -10.53
C ARG A 6 -11.52 -4.26 -10.07
N MET A 7 -10.69 -4.73 -9.14
CA MET A 7 -10.77 -6.09 -8.59
C MET A 7 -11.71 -6.17 -7.37
N VAL A 8 -12.14 -5.02 -6.84
CA VAL A 8 -12.99 -4.89 -5.66
C VAL A 8 -14.23 -4.06 -6.01
N ASN A 9 -15.31 -4.26 -5.26
CA ASN A 9 -16.59 -3.56 -5.44
C ASN A 9 -16.74 -2.38 -4.48
N SER A 10 -16.12 -2.45 -3.30
CA SER A 10 -16.28 -1.44 -2.25
C SER A 10 -15.02 -1.29 -1.38
N PRO A 11 -14.83 -0.14 -0.69
CA PRO A 11 -13.75 0.01 0.28
C PRO A 11 -13.75 -1.04 1.40
N SER A 12 -14.93 -1.53 1.79
CA SER A 12 -15.05 -2.60 2.79
C SER A 12 -14.43 -3.93 2.34
N ASP A 13 -14.27 -4.17 1.03
CA ASP A 13 -13.66 -5.41 0.52
C ASP A 13 -12.17 -5.53 0.88
N TYR A 14 -11.53 -4.41 1.20
CA TYR A 14 -10.13 -4.35 1.63
C TYR A 14 -9.93 -3.51 2.90
N GLY A 15 -11.01 -3.17 3.60
CA GLY A 15 -10.98 -2.27 4.77
C GLY A 15 -10.18 -2.82 5.95
N ASP A 16 -10.13 -4.16 6.06
CA ASP A 16 -9.37 -4.87 7.10
C ASP A 16 -7.94 -5.25 6.64
N CYS A 17 -7.54 -4.86 5.43
CA CYS A 17 -6.21 -5.12 4.90
C CYS A 17 -5.24 -3.98 5.24
N ALA A 18 -4.01 -4.34 5.62
CA ALA A 18 -2.90 -3.39 5.59
C ALA A 18 -2.46 -3.18 4.13
N ILE A 19 -2.62 -1.97 3.60
CA ILE A 19 -2.23 -1.67 2.21
C ILE A 19 -0.81 -1.12 2.18
N ALA A 20 0.09 -1.85 1.53
CA ALA A 20 1.48 -1.46 1.33
C ALA A 20 1.70 -0.88 -0.08
N CYS A 21 2.30 0.30 -0.14
CA CYS A 21 2.73 0.94 -1.38
C CYS A 21 4.24 0.88 -1.51
N PHE A 22 4.70 0.47 -2.71
CA PHE A 22 6.13 0.29 -2.98
C PHE A 22 6.96 1.55 -2.76
N GLY A 23 6.39 2.74 -2.93
CA GLY A 23 7.07 4.01 -2.68
C GLY A 23 6.11 5.19 -2.62
N PRO A 24 6.64 6.41 -2.40
CA PRO A 24 5.84 7.60 -2.08
C PRO A 24 4.92 8.03 -3.23
N TYR A 25 5.34 7.85 -4.50
CA TYR A 25 4.50 8.20 -5.64
C TYR A 25 3.28 7.29 -5.77
N THR A 26 3.45 5.98 -5.55
CA THR A 26 2.34 5.02 -5.54
C THR A 26 1.39 5.29 -4.38
N ALA A 27 1.93 5.58 -3.19
CA ALA A 27 1.14 5.94 -2.02
C ALA A 27 0.29 7.21 -2.26
N ALA A 28 0.90 8.26 -2.79
CA ALA A 28 0.20 9.50 -3.09
C ALA A 28 -0.92 9.31 -4.12
N ASN A 29 -0.70 8.45 -5.13
CA ASN A 29 -1.75 8.10 -6.08
C ASN A 29 -2.88 7.29 -5.45
N ALA A 30 -2.56 6.28 -4.62
CA ALA A 30 -3.55 5.46 -3.93
C ALA A 30 -4.42 6.31 -2.97
N GLN A 31 -3.80 7.22 -2.22
CA GLN A 31 -4.49 8.15 -1.31
C GLN A 31 -5.43 9.10 -2.07
N LYS A 32 -5.03 9.63 -3.23
CA LYS A 32 -5.91 10.45 -4.10
C LYS A 32 -7.15 9.68 -4.57
N LEU A 33 -7.08 8.36 -4.61
CA LEU A 33 -8.19 7.47 -4.98
C LEU A 33 -8.98 6.98 -3.77
N GLY A 34 -8.69 7.47 -2.56
CA GLY A 34 -9.39 7.12 -1.33
C GLY A 34 -8.95 5.81 -0.67
N VAL A 35 -7.84 5.22 -1.10
CA VAL A 35 -7.28 4.01 -0.47
C VAL A 35 -6.52 4.40 0.80
N ASN A 36 -6.82 3.73 1.91
CA ASN A 36 -6.09 3.89 3.17
C ASN A 36 -4.75 3.14 3.10
N VAL A 37 -3.65 3.87 2.95
CA VAL A 37 -2.30 3.30 2.84
C VAL A 37 -1.69 3.19 4.23
N SER A 38 -1.33 1.97 4.63
CA SER A 38 -0.75 1.66 5.94
C SER A 38 0.78 1.68 5.93
N ILE A 39 1.38 1.27 4.82
CA ILE A 39 2.83 1.09 4.69
C ILE A 39 3.30 1.79 3.41
N VAL A 40 4.37 2.58 3.51
CA VAL A 40 5.07 3.17 2.37
C VAL A 40 6.56 2.88 2.55
N SER A 41 7.18 2.19 1.58
CA SER A 41 8.63 2.04 1.65
C SER A 41 9.34 3.35 1.31
N GLU A 42 10.32 3.70 2.13
CA GLU A 42 11.23 4.83 1.90
C GLU A 42 12.50 4.39 1.16
N ASP A 43 12.91 3.12 1.31
CA ASP A 43 13.90 2.47 0.46
C ASP A 43 13.22 1.60 -0.59
N TYR A 44 12.84 2.25 -1.68
CA TYR A 44 12.20 1.63 -2.84
C TYR A 44 13.17 1.46 -4.01
N SER A 45 14.47 1.54 -3.72
CA SER A 45 15.53 1.26 -4.70
C SER A 45 15.67 -0.25 -4.98
N SER A 46 15.18 -1.09 -4.04
CA SER A 46 15.17 -2.54 -4.12
C SER A 46 13.89 -3.14 -3.49
N PHE A 47 13.71 -4.46 -3.61
CA PHE A 47 12.62 -5.17 -2.92
C PHE A 47 12.88 -5.39 -1.42
N GLU A 48 14.14 -5.28 -0.98
CA GLU A 48 14.54 -5.54 0.40
C GLU A 48 13.93 -4.50 1.35
N GLY A 49 14.08 -3.21 1.04
CA GLY A 49 13.49 -2.13 1.83
C GLY A 49 11.96 -2.19 1.88
N PHE A 50 11.31 -2.64 0.79
CA PHE A 50 9.86 -2.86 0.80
C PHE A 50 9.44 -4.01 1.72
N ALA A 51 10.19 -5.13 1.71
CA ALA A 51 9.93 -6.25 2.59
C ALA A 51 10.19 -5.89 4.07
N GLU A 52 11.25 -5.13 4.35
CA GLU A 52 11.56 -4.65 5.70
C GLU A 52 10.48 -3.70 6.25
N ALA A 53 9.97 -2.80 5.41
CA ALA A 53 8.87 -1.91 5.79
C ALA A 53 7.60 -2.70 6.17
N ILE A 54 7.28 -3.77 5.42
CA ILE A 54 6.16 -4.66 5.75
C ILE A 54 6.43 -5.42 7.05
N ALA A 55 7.62 -6.00 7.20
CA ALA A 55 7.99 -6.76 8.38
C ALA A 55 7.93 -5.90 9.65
N THR A 56 8.42 -4.66 9.58
CA THR A 56 8.39 -3.69 10.67
C THR A 56 6.96 -3.35 11.09
N PHE A 57 6.07 -3.13 10.12
CA PHE A 57 4.65 -2.83 10.41
C PHE A 57 3.93 -4.00 11.09
N LEU A 58 4.20 -5.24 10.68
CA LEU A 58 3.53 -6.44 11.21
C LEU A 58 4.13 -6.95 12.54
N ALA A 59 5.31 -6.47 12.94
CA ALA A 59 5.95 -6.84 14.19
C ALA A 59 5.37 -6.13 15.42
N VAL A 60 4.40 -5.23 15.23
CA VAL A 60 3.69 -4.45 16.25
C VAL A 60 2.32 -5.08 16.51
#